data_AF-A0A526QGU3-F1
#
_entry.id   AF-A0A526QGU3-F1
#
_cell.length_a   1.000
_cell.length_b   1.000
_cell.length_c   1.000
_cell.angle_alpha   90.00
_cell.angle_beta   90.00
_cell.angle_gamma   90.00
#
_symmetry.space_group_name_H-M   'P 1'
#
loop_
_entity.id
_entity.type
_entity.pdbx_description
1 polymer ?
#
loop_
_entity_poly.entity_id
_entity_poly.type
_entity_poly.pdbx_seq_one_letter_code
_entity_poly.pdbx_strand_id
1 'polypeptide(L)' 'MSKASGRASAKTGDAPAATHAHQVLGMRLKTLRLARRLSLRELAEATGTSASFISQLERGLTGASTASLNQ' A
#
# COMPACT_ATOMS: atom_id res chain seq x y z
N MET A 1 -8.58 -8.54 -25.13
CA MET A 1 -7.68 -7.56 -24.50
C MET A 1 -7.24 -8.11 -23.14
N SER A 2 -6.04 -8.67 -23.10
CA SER A 2 -5.47 -9.36 -21.94
C SER A 2 -4.73 -8.36 -21.05
N LYS A 3 -5.01 -8.36 -19.74
CA LYS A 3 -4.02 -7.90 -18.76
C LYS A 3 -3.88 -8.97 -17.68
N ALA A 4 -2.79 -9.73 -17.84
CA ALA A 4 -2.27 -10.66 -16.85
C ALA A 4 -1.95 -9.87 -15.57
N SER A 5 -2.70 -10.13 -14.50
CA SER A 5 -2.29 -9.72 -13.16
C SER A 5 -1.33 -10.78 -12.65
N GLY A 6 -0.04 -10.56 -12.91
CA GLY A 6 1.06 -11.37 -12.38
C GLY A 6 1.00 -11.33 -10.85
N ARG A 7 0.58 -12.45 -10.27
CA ARG A 7 0.58 -12.67 -8.83
C ARG A 7 2.04 -12.80 -8.40
N ALA A 8 2.63 -11.70 -7.94
CA ALA A 8 3.97 -11.69 -7.37
C ALA A 8 4.00 -12.60 -6.13
N SER A 9 4.69 -13.73 -6.28
CA SER A 9 5.14 -14.58 -5.18
C SER A 9 5.98 -13.77 -4.21
N ALA A 10 5.53 -13.66 -2.96
CA ALA A 10 6.39 -13.36 -1.83
C ALA A 10 6.28 -14.54 -0.85
N LYS A 11 7.20 -15.49 -1.01
CA LYS A 11 7.50 -16.56 -0.05
C LYS A 11 8.56 -16.02 0.90
N THR A 12 8.18 -15.66 2.13
CA THR A 12 9.13 -15.53 3.24
C THR A 12 8.40 -15.72 4.58
N GLY A 13 8.89 -16.68 5.37
CA GLY A 13 8.24 -17.17 6.59
C GLY A 13 8.49 -16.30 7.81
N ASP A 14 7.77 -15.18 7.89
CA ASP A 14 7.70 -14.32 9.10
C ASP A 14 6.24 -13.88 9.34
N ALA A 15 5.33 -14.87 9.39
CA ALA A 15 4.00 -14.73 8.79
C ALA A 15 2.91 -13.94 9.57
N PRO A 16 2.87 -13.87 10.93
CA PRO A 16 1.75 -13.20 11.61
C PRO A 16 2.05 -11.76 12.08
N ALA A 17 3.20 -11.51 12.72
CA ALA A 17 3.49 -10.21 13.34
C ALA A 17 3.83 -9.11 12.32
N ALA A 18 4.66 -9.43 11.33
CA ALA A 18 5.00 -8.50 10.26
C ALA A 18 3.75 -8.13 9.43
N THR A 19 2.91 -9.12 9.10
CA THR A 19 1.63 -8.90 8.40
C THR A 19 0.71 -7.96 9.18
N HIS A 20 0.60 -8.15 10.49
CA HIS A 20 -0.20 -7.28 11.36
C HIS A 20 0.37 -5.85 11.38
N ALA A 21 1.70 -5.68 11.49
CA ALA A 21 2.32 -4.36 11.47
C ALA A 21 2.03 -3.61 10.17
N HIS A 22 2.13 -4.28 9.02
CA HIS A 22 1.81 -3.68 7.71
C HIS A 22 0.33 -3.28 7.61
N GLN A 23 -0.60 -4.07 8.14
CA GLN A 23 -2.02 -3.71 8.17
C GLN A 23 -2.28 -2.45 9.01
N VAL A 24 -1.65 -2.35 10.19
CA VAL A 24 -1.79 -1.18 11.07
C VAL A 24 -1.23 0.07 10.39
N LEU A 25 -0.09 -0.04 9.70
CA LEU A 25 0.49 1.07 8.94
C LEU A 25 -0.42 1.51 7.78
N GLY A 26 -0.97 0.58 7.01
CA GLY A 26 -1.92 0.86 5.94
C GLY A 26 -3.18 1.59 6.44
N MET A 27 -3.71 1.16 7.59
CA MET A 27 -4.84 1.84 8.23
C MET A 27 -4.50 3.26 8.68
N ARG A 28 -3.33 3.47 9.28
CA ARG A 28 -2.87 4.82 9.69
C ARG A 28 -2.69 5.74 8.49
N LEU A 29 -2.14 5.24 7.39
CA LEU A 29 -2.00 5.99 6.15
C LEU A 29 -3.37 6.44 5.63
N LYS A 30 -4.35 5.53 5.60
CA LYS A 30 -5.72 5.83 5.19
C LYS A 30 -6.34 6.94 6.05
N THR A 31 -6.17 6.86 7.37
CA THR A 31 -6.67 7.89 8.30
C THR A 31 -6.06 9.25 8.00
N LEU A 32 -4.74 9.33 7.81
CA LEU A 32 -4.06 10.59 7.49
C LEU A 32 -4.48 11.16 6.12
N ARG A 33 -4.63 10.30 5.11
CA ARG A 33 -5.09 10.71 3.78
C ARG A 33 -6.48 11.33 3.84
N LEU A 34 -7.42 10.67 4.53
CA LEU A 34 -8.78 11.16 4.68
C LEU A 34 -8.86 12.42 5.54
N ALA A 35 -8.06 12.53 6.60
CA ALA A 35 -7.97 13.74 7.42
C ALA A 35 -7.49 14.96 6.60
N ARG A 36 -6.62 14.72 5.61
CA ARG A 36 -6.15 15.74 4.65
C ARG A 36 -7.08 15.91 3.44
N ARG A 37 -8.22 15.20 3.39
CA ARG A 37 -9.18 15.20 2.27
C ARG A 37 -8.56 14.85 0.91
N LEU A 38 -7.51 14.04 0.91
CA LEU A 38 -6.85 13.60 -0.31
C LEU A 38 -7.53 12.35 -0.88
N SER A 39 -7.71 12.32 -2.19
CA SER A 39 -8.00 11.11 -2.93
C SER A 39 -6.77 10.21 -3.00
N LEU A 40 -6.98 8.93 -3.35
CA LEU A 40 -5.88 7.99 -3.60
C LEU A 40 -4.94 8.50 -4.71
N ARG A 41 -5.49 9.19 -5.70
CA ARG A 41 -4.73 9.72 -6.83
C ARG A 41 -3.88 10.91 -6.41
N GLU A 42 -4.43 11.86 -5.66
CA GLU A 42 -3.66 13.01 -5.15
C GLU A 42 -2.53 12.57 -4.22
N LEU A 43 -2.77 11.59 -3.35
CA LEU A 43 -1.70 11.03 -2.53
C LEU A 43 -0.64 10.33 -3.37
N ALA A 44 -1.05 9.56 -4.39
CA ALA A 44 -0.13 8.86 -5.27
C ALA A 44 0.78 9.83 -6.04
N GLU A 45 0.22 10.92 -6.60
CA GLU A 45 1.01 11.96 -7.27
C GLU A 45 2.00 12.61 -6.28
N ALA A 46 1.55 12.94 -5.06
CA ALA A 46 2.37 13.57 -4.05
C ALA A 46 3.54 12.71 -3.56
N THR A 47 3.48 11.38 -3.74
CA THR A 47 4.55 10.44 -3.34
C THR A 47 5.23 9.76 -4.53
N GLY A 48 4.96 10.19 -5.78
CA GLY A 48 5.51 9.54 -6.97
C GLY A 48 5.12 8.06 -7.14
N THR A 49 3.94 7.65 -6.64
CA THR A 49 3.43 6.27 -6.74
C THR A 49 2.15 6.19 -7.58
N SER A 50 1.47 5.03 -7.58
CA SER A 50 0.19 4.84 -8.26
C SER A 50 -0.98 4.74 -7.28
N ALA A 51 -2.16 5.19 -7.68
CA ALA A 51 -3.37 5.07 -6.86
C ALA A 51 -3.71 3.61 -6.50
N SER A 52 -3.42 2.66 -7.40
CA SER A 52 -3.57 1.22 -7.15
C SER A 52 -2.63 0.74 -6.04
N PHE A 53 -1.37 1.20 -6.05
CA PHE A 53 -0.40 0.90 -5.01
C PHE A 53 -0.86 1.44 -3.65
N ILE A 54 -1.25 2.71 -3.58
CA ILE A 54 -1.80 3.31 -2.34
C ILE A 54 -3.02 2.51 -1.86
N SER A 55 -3.93 2.13 -2.75
CA SER A 55 -5.10 1.33 -2.40
C SER A 55 -4.73 -0.04 -1.82
N GLN A 56 -3.74 -0.72 -2.40
CA GLN A 56 -3.28 -2.02 -1.88
C GLN A 56 -2.57 -1.88 -0.53
N LEU A 57 -1.78 -0.82 -0.37
CA LEU A 57 -1.09 -0.49 0.87
C LEU A 57 -2.09 -0.19 2.00
N GLU A 58 -3.11 0.63 1.76
CA GLU A 58 -4.16 0.93 2.75
C GLU A 58 -4.98 -0.29 3.19
N ARG A 59 -5.03 -1.33 2.34
CA ARG A 59 -5.71 -2.59 2.62
C ARG A 59 -4.79 -3.66 3.21
N GLY A 60 -3.50 -3.38 3.35
CA GLY A 60 -2.50 -4.38 3.79
C GLY A 60 -2.37 -5.57 2.83
N LEU A 61 -2.72 -5.39 1.54
CA LEU A 61 -2.77 -6.46 0.53
C LEU A 61 -1.44 -6.68 -0.19
N THR A 62 -0.43 -5.88 0.11
CA THR A 62 0.90 -5.96 -0.50
C THR A 62 1.94 -6.02 0.60
N GLY A 63 2.99 -6.81 0.41
CA GLY A 63 4.26 -6.65 1.15
C GLY A 63 4.96 -5.32 0.85
N ALA A 64 4.22 -4.30 0.44
CA ALA A 64 4.68 -2.95 0.24
C ALA A 64 4.94 -2.36 1.62
N SER A 65 6.22 -2.20 1.94
CA SER A 65 6.63 -1.43 3.10
C SER A 65 6.42 0.06 2.79
N THR A 66 6.22 0.86 3.85
CA THR A 66 6.15 2.33 3.73
C THR A 66 7.43 2.94 3.15
N ALA A 67 8.53 2.18 3.06
CA ALA A 67 9.78 2.62 2.45
C ALA A 67 9.60 3.08 0.99
N SER A 68 8.62 2.52 0.27
CA SER A 68 8.38 2.90 -1.13
C SER A 68 7.72 4.29 -1.31
N LEU A 69 7.31 4.97 -0.23
CA LEU A 69 6.66 6.29 -0.30
C LEU A 69 7.65 7.47 -0.30
N ASN A 70 8.95 7.21 -0.12
CA ASN A 70 9.95 8.24 0.15
C ASN A 70 10.85 8.58 -1.06
N GLN A 71 10.33 8.39 -2.28
CA GLN A 71 11.06 8.57 -3.55
C GLN A 71 10.85 9.96 -4.14
#